data_AF-A0A7W0GIS8-F1
#
_entry.id   AF-A0A7W0GIS8-F1
#
_cell.length_a   1.000
_cell.length_b   1.000
_cell.length_c   1.000
_cell.angle_alpha   90.00
_cell.angle_beta   90.00
_cell.angle_gamma   90.00
#
_symmetry.space_group_name_H-M   'P 1'
#
loop_
_entity.id
_entity.type
_entity.pdbx_description
1 polymer ?
#
loop_
_entity_poly.entity_id
_entity_poly.type
_entity_poly.pdbx_seq_one_letter_code
_entity_poly.pdbx_strand_id
1 'polypeptide(L)' 'RRRVRRLQRRYVELWVGVLHQIDPSRAEAEARAAAHAVFGLINSTPHSAHALPRAQMADLLARMASAALLS' A
#
# COMPACT_ATOMS: atom_id res chain seq x y z
N ARG A 1 9.19 -20.79 -0.14
CA ARG A 1 9.72 -19.43 0.20
C ARG A 1 10.13 -18.60 -1.03
N ARG A 2 11.01 -19.09 -1.93
CA ARG A 2 11.43 -18.33 -3.15
C ARG A 2 10.26 -17.93 -4.07
N ARG A 3 9.31 -18.85 -4.33
CA ARG A 3 8.13 -18.59 -5.18
C ARG A 3 7.21 -17.50 -4.62
N VAL A 4 6.99 -17.49 -3.30
CA VAL A 4 6.19 -16.46 -2.59
C VAL A 4 6.83 -15.09 -2.72
N ARG A 5 8.14 -14.97 -2.44
CA ARG A 5 8.87 -13.70 -2.60
C ARG A 5 8.86 -13.18 -4.03
N ARG A 6 8.93 -14.09 -5.03
CA ARG A 6 8.81 -13.71 -6.45
C ARG A 6 7.43 -13.15 -6.78
N LEU A 7 6.37 -13.78 -6.27
CA LEU A 7 5.00 -13.30 -6.46
C LEU A 7 4.77 -11.95 -5.78
N GLN A 8 5.24 -11.78 -4.54
CA GLN A 8 5.18 -10.50 -3.83
C GLN A 8 5.87 -9.38 -4.61
N ARG A 9 7.06 -9.64 -5.16
CA ARG A 9 7.78 -8.67 -5.97
C ARG A 9 7.01 -8.28 -7.23
N ARG A 10 6.49 -9.25 -7.99
CA ARG A 10 5.69 -8.98 -9.20
C ARG A 10 4.42 -8.21 -8.89
N TYR A 11 3.81 -8.49 -7.74
CA TYR A 11 2.63 -7.77 -7.30
C TYR A 11 2.94 -6.31 -6.99
N VAL A 12 4.08 -6.02 -6.33
CA VAL A 12 4.57 -4.65 -6.11
C VAL A 12 4.88 -3.96 -7.46
N GLU A 13 5.53 -4.65 -8.40
CA GLU A 13 5.84 -4.09 -9.72
C GLU A 13 4.58 -3.66 -10.49
N LEU A 14 3.49 -4.44 -10.41
CA LEU A 14 2.19 -4.04 -10.97
C LEU A 14 1.68 -2.71 -10.39
N TRP A 15 1.79 -2.53 -9.07
CA TRP A 15 1.35 -1.31 -8.40
C TRP A 15 2.22 -0.11 -8.73
N VAL A 16 3.55 -0.30 -8.85
CA VAL A 16 4.46 0.74 -9.33
C VAL A 16 4.06 1.18 -10.74
N GLY A 17 3.72 0.22 -11.63
CA GLY A 17 3.24 0.54 -12.97
C GLY A 17 1.96 1.38 -12.96
N VAL A 18 0.98 1.06 -12.11
CA VAL A 18 -0.25 1.86 -11.96
C VAL A 18 0.05 3.25 -11.42
N LEU A 19 0.92 3.38 -10.41
CA LEU A 19 1.30 4.67 -9.85
C LEU A 19 2.00 5.56 -10.89
N HIS A 20 2.83 4.97 -11.75
CA HIS A 20 3.49 5.71 -12.82
C HIS A 20 2.54 6.11 -13.96
N GLN A 21 1.44 5.38 -14.17
CA GLN A 21 0.37 5.81 -15.09
C GLN A 21 -0.40 7.01 -14.54
N ILE A 22 -0.54 7.12 -13.21
CA ILE A 22 -1.23 8.24 -12.54
C ILE A 22 -0.32 9.47 -12.49
N ASP A 23 0.95 9.28 -12.12
CA ASP A 23 1.96 10.34 -12.06
C ASP A 23 3.27 9.86 -12.71
N PRO A 24 3.46 10.16 -14.01
CA PRO A 24 4.69 9.78 -14.73
C PRO A 24 5.94 10.51 -14.23
N SER A 25 5.79 11.61 -13.48
CA SER A 25 6.94 12.37 -12.97
C SER A 25 7.53 11.77 -11.68
N ARG A 26 6.76 10.92 -11.01
CA ARG A 26 7.15 10.25 -9.77
C ARG A 26 8.32 9.29 -9.98
N ALA A 27 9.29 9.34 -9.06
CA ALA A 27 10.40 8.40 -9.06
C ALA A 27 9.93 6.96 -8.76
N GLU A 28 10.48 5.98 -9.48
CA GLU A 28 10.10 4.57 -9.30
C GLU A 28 10.32 4.07 -7.85
N ALA A 29 11.38 4.57 -7.20
CA ALA A 29 11.68 4.24 -5.81
C ALA A 29 10.59 4.73 -4.84
N GLU A 30 10.04 5.91 -5.07
CA GLU A 30 8.95 6.49 -4.28
C GLU A 30 7.65 5.71 -4.52
N ALA A 31 7.32 5.42 -5.77
CA ALA A 31 6.15 4.60 -6.11
C ALA A 31 6.22 3.20 -5.46
N ARG A 32 7.41 2.60 -5.40
CA ARG A 32 7.64 1.32 -4.73
C ARG A 32 7.46 1.43 -3.21
N ALA A 33 7.99 2.48 -2.60
CA ALA A 33 7.82 2.73 -1.17
C ALA A 33 6.34 2.95 -0.80
N ALA A 34 5.63 3.75 -1.58
CA ALA A 34 4.18 3.99 -1.47
C ALA A 34 3.39 2.68 -1.51
N ALA A 35 3.64 1.81 -2.52
CA ALA A 35 2.98 0.52 -2.63
C ALA A 35 3.21 -0.37 -1.38
N HIS A 36 4.44 -0.39 -0.84
CA HIS A 36 4.73 -1.12 0.38
C HIS A 36 4.01 -0.56 1.61
N ALA A 37 3.93 0.77 1.75
CA ALA A 37 3.24 1.43 2.84
C ALA A 37 1.73 1.09 2.84
N VAL A 38 1.10 1.16 1.67
CA VAL A 38 -0.32 0.81 1.48
C VAL A 38 -0.58 -0.66 1.82
N PHE A 39 0.29 -1.58 1.38
CA PHE A 39 0.16 -2.98 1.78
C PHE A 39 0.33 -3.16 3.29
N GLY A 40 1.24 -2.43 3.93
CA GLY A 40 1.37 -2.42 5.38
C GLY A 40 0.08 -1.99 6.08
N LEU A 41 -0.56 -0.92 5.59
CA LEU A 41 -1.81 -0.38 6.13
C LEU A 41 -2.99 -1.33 5.95
N ILE A 42 -3.17 -1.89 4.75
CA ILE A 42 -4.28 -2.83 4.50
C ILE A 42 -4.12 -4.08 5.39
N ASN A 43 -2.88 -4.56 5.58
CA ASN A 43 -2.59 -5.74 6.38
C ASN A 43 -2.51 -5.48 7.91
N SER A 44 -2.60 -4.24 8.38
CA SER A 44 -2.56 -3.92 9.82
C SER A 44 -3.92 -4.07 10.53
N THR A 45 -5.00 -4.20 9.75
CA THR A 45 -6.39 -4.36 10.23
C THR A 45 -6.62 -5.48 11.26
N PRO A 46 -5.86 -6.59 11.35
CA PRO A 46 -6.05 -7.58 12.41
C PRO A 46 -5.29 -7.28 13.70
N HIS A 47 -4.21 -6.50 13.66
CA HIS A 47 -3.31 -6.29 14.81
C HIS A 47 -3.54 -4.95 15.53
N SER A 48 -4.14 -3.97 14.85
CA SER A 48 -4.37 -2.63 15.40
C SER A 48 -5.83 -2.37 15.81
N ALA A 49 -6.74 -3.32 15.55
CA ALA A 49 -8.19 -3.12 15.63
C ALA A 49 -8.83 -3.18 17.03
N HIS A 50 -8.05 -3.13 18.11
CA HIS A 50 -8.62 -3.10 19.47
C HIS A 50 -8.92 -1.69 19.99
N ALA A 51 -8.39 -0.64 19.32
CA ALA A 51 -8.53 0.74 19.78
C ALA A 51 -9.73 1.50 19.18
N LEU A 52 -10.28 1.05 18.04
CA LEU A 52 -11.36 1.75 17.32
C LEU A 52 -12.44 0.77 16.84
N PRO A 53 -13.71 1.20 16.75
CA PRO A 53 -14.74 0.47 16.03
C PRO A 53 -14.33 0.21 14.57
N ARG A 54 -14.71 -0.96 14.04
CA ARG A 54 -14.32 -1.44 12.70
C ARG A 54 -14.49 -0.40 11.59
N ALA A 55 -15.61 0.31 11.56
CA ALA A 55 -15.89 1.34 10.55
C ALA A 55 -14.89 2.51 10.61
N GLN A 56 -14.57 2.99 11.82
CA GLN A 56 -13.61 4.09 12.00
C GLN A 56 -12.18 3.68 11.64
N MET A 57 -11.80 2.43 11.95
CA MET A 57 -10.51 1.88 11.52
C MET A 57 -10.43 1.76 9.99
N ALA A 58 -11.50 1.30 9.33
CA ALA A 58 -11.55 1.21 7.87
C ALA A 58 -11.38 2.60 7.22
N ASP A 59 -12.08 3.62 7.72
CA ASP A 59 -11.97 5.00 7.24
C ASP A 59 -10.55 5.57 7.45
N LEU A 60 -9.94 5.33 8.61
CA LEU A 60 -8.58 5.77 8.90
C LEU A 60 -7.58 5.14 7.93
N LEU A 61 -7.64 3.82 7.74
CA LEU A 61 -6.73 3.11 6.86
C LEU A 61 -6.93 3.49 5.40
N ALA A 62 -8.17 3.73 4.97
CA ALA A 62 -8.46 4.24 3.63
C ALA A 62 -7.81 5.61 3.41
N ARG A 63 -7.97 6.57 4.34
CA ARG A 63 -7.32 7.89 4.25
C ARG A 63 -5.80 7.80 4.21
N MET A 64 -5.20 6.98 5.08
CA MET A 64 -3.75 6.80 5.11
C MET A 64 -3.22 6.13 3.84
N ALA A 65 -3.97 5.15 3.29
CA ALA A 65 -3.61 4.49 2.04
C ALA A 65 -3.69 5.47 0.86
N SER A 66 -4.75 6.27 0.77
CA SER A 66 -4.87 7.32 -0.25
C SER A 66 -3.73 8.35 -0.14
N ALA A 67 -3.41 8.80 1.07
CA ALA A 67 -2.29 9.72 1.28
C ALA A 67 -0.95 9.12 0.86
N ALA A 68 -0.69 7.85 1.21
CA ALA A 68 0.54 7.16 0.80
C ALA A 68 0.65 6.95 -0.71
N LEU A 69 -0.48 6.84 -1.43
CA LEU A 69 -0.50 6.74 -2.89
C LEU A 69 -0.35 8.09 -3.59
N LEU A 70 -0.69 9.20 -2.93
CA LEU A 70 -0.72 10.54 -3.54
C LEU A 70 0.39 11.47 -3.02
N SER A 71 1.17 11.03 -2.02
CA SER A 71 2.33 11.75 -1.48
C SER A 71 3.46 11.86 -2.48
#